data_AF-A0A849TCY8-F1
#
_entry.id   AF-A0A849TCY8-F1
#
_cell.length_a   1.000
_cell.length_b   1.000
_cell.length_c   1.000
_cell.angle_alpha   90.00
_cell.angle_beta   90.00
_cell.angle_gamma   90.00
#
_symmetry.space_group_name_H-M   'P 1'
#
loop_
_entity.id
_entity.type
_entity.pdbx_description
1 polymer ?
#
loop_
_entity_poly.entity_id
_entity_poly.type
_entity_poly.pdbx_seq_one_letter_code
_entity_poly.pdbx_strand_id
1 'polypeptide(L)'
;MKKQIYVLLVLFLGNFLTSCSMVKSKTSSPGNSFSIIQGLTSATTTEINILINKQDNPIVSLIDEKSNSIMSMSSSNDYFIEGSEWGIKRIYFSTLTENNDYTLQVKSTTGFIDSRSLRTLDLTKKKPRIAILSCMDDDKINEQKIMWQGLMSQSPDMIFLIGDQVYADWKDGKKLSTPLTIPQVWNRYVDSRLVIDLYKSKKLIPTLAIWDDHDYGINDGDETNPIKEDLKKLFYSFYPQNEESAFFSKGPGVSFHFKAFEQNFYFLDNRSFRSPNLGLVKK
;
A
#
# COMPACT_ATOMS: atom_id res chain seq x y z
N MET A 1 18.12 -8.03 -38.35
CA MET A 1 18.71 -8.03 -36.99
C MET A 1 17.65 -8.51 -36.00
N LYS A 2 17.72 -9.78 -35.57
CA LYS A 2 16.81 -10.34 -34.56
C LYS A 2 17.30 -9.91 -33.17
N LYS A 3 16.47 -9.22 -32.38
CA LYS A 3 16.75 -8.90 -30.97
C LYS A 3 16.43 -10.14 -30.13
N GLN A 4 17.46 -10.74 -29.52
CA GLN A 4 17.29 -11.73 -28.46
C GLN A 4 16.95 -10.99 -27.15
N ILE A 5 15.89 -11.44 -26.49
CA ILE A 5 15.52 -11.06 -25.13
C ILE A 5 16.09 -12.16 -24.23
N TYR A 6 16.96 -11.79 -23.30
CA TYR A 6 17.43 -12.69 -22.25
C TYR A 6 16.57 -12.49 -21.01
N VAL A 7 15.84 -13.53 -20.61
CA VAL A 7 15.18 -13.62 -19.31
C VAL A 7 16.07 -14.47 -18.42
N LEU A 8 16.61 -13.87 -17.36
CA LEU A 8 17.40 -14.57 -16.35
C LEU A 8 16.47 -14.97 -15.20
N LEU A 9 16.22 -16.26 -15.07
CA LEU A 9 15.50 -16.85 -13.94
C LEU A 9 16.54 -17.47 -12.99
N VAL A 10 16.65 -16.98 -11.77
CA VAL A 10 17.53 -17.55 -10.74
C VAL A 10 16.67 -18.16 -9.64
N LEU A 11 16.66 -19.49 -9.58
CA LEU A 11 16.07 -20.28 -8.50
C LEU A 11 17.17 -20.66 -7.50
N PHE A 12 17.05 -20.23 -6.24
CA PHE A 12 17.87 -20.74 -5.15
C PHE A 12 17.06 -21.73 -4.31
N LEU A 13 17.51 -22.99 -4.32
CA LEU A 13 17.08 -24.04 -3.40
C LEU A 13 18.08 -24.11 -2.24
N GLY A 14 17.60 -23.90 -1.02
CA GLY A 14 18.39 -24.07 0.19
C GLY A 14 17.51 -24.40 1.40
N ASN A 15 17.50 -25.67 1.80
CA ASN A 15 16.96 -26.16 3.07
C ASN A 15 17.98 -25.92 4.20
N PHE A 16 17.55 -25.47 5.39
CA PHE A 16 17.65 -26.19 6.68
C PHE A 16 17.26 -25.35 7.93
N LEU A 17 16.28 -25.91 8.66
CA LEU A 17 15.90 -25.96 10.10
C LEU A 17 16.35 -24.92 11.17
N THR A 18 15.33 -24.19 11.66
CA THR A 18 14.88 -23.82 13.03
C THR A 18 15.82 -23.74 14.26
N SER A 19 15.65 -22.66 15.05
CA SER A 19 15.34 -22.77 16.49
C SER A 19 14.48 -21.57 16.97
N CYS A 20 13.47 -21.85 17.79
CA CYS A 20 12.53 -20.89 18.37
C CYS A 20 13.11 -20.16 19.59
N SER A 21 12.85 -18.86 19.69
CA SER A 21 12.65 -18.20 20.97
C SER A 21 11.51 -17.18 20.84
N MET A 22 10.41 -17.45 21.52
CA MET A 22 9.27 -16.54 21.64
C MET A 22 9.72 -15.28 22.39
N VAL A 23 9.80 -14.16 21.68
CA VAL A 23 9.85 -12.84 22.32
C VAL A 23 8.42 -12.37 22.46
N LYS A 24 7.95 -12.27 23.71
CA LYS A 24 6.73 -11.54 24.07
C LYS A 24 6.80 -10.15 23.44
N SER A 25 5.88 -9.81 22.53
CA SER A 25 5.79 -8.48 21.93
C SER A 25 5.46 -7.48 23.03
N LYS A 26 6.50 -6.85 23.58
CA LYS A 26 6.35 -5.60 24.30
C LYS A 26 5.73 -4.61 23.31
N THR A 27 4.70 -3.92 23.79
CA THR A 27 4.19 -2.66 23.27
C THR A 27 5.34 -1.66 23.11
N SER A 28 6.04 -1.72 21.98
CA SER A 28 6.97 -0.68 21.57
C SER A 28 6.34 0.04 20.40
N SER A 29 5.99 1.31 20.60
CA SER A 29 5.77 2.25 19.51
C SER A 29 6.91 2.08 18.50
N PRO A 30 6.65 1.70 17.25
CA PRO A 30 7.69 1.20 16.37
C PRO A 30 8.49 2.36 15.78
N GLY A 31 9.58 2.73 16.47
CA GLY A 31 10.65 3.56 15.93
C GLY A 31 10.29 5.01 15.63
N ASN A 32 11.32 5.81 15.36
CA ASN A 32 11.23 7.22 14.98
C ASN A 32 10.65 7.39 13.56
N SER A 33 9.49 6.80 13.25
CA SER A 33 8.85 6.94 11.95
C SER A 33 7.40 6.45 11.91
N PHE A 34 6.54 7.18 11.21
CA PHE A 34 5.18 6.75 10.91
C PHE A 34 5.14 5.88 9.64
N SER A 35 4.17 4.98 9.57
CA SER A 35 3.85 4.22 8.34
C SER A 35 2.93 5.06 7.45
N ILE A 36 3.46 5.54 6.32
CA ILE A 36 2.80 6.52 5.45
C ILE A 36 2.78 5.99 4.01
N ILE A 37 1.66 6.20 3.31
CA ILE A 37 1.56 5.99 1.86
C ILE A 37 0.98 7.22 1.19
N GLN A 38 1.58 7.58 0.05
CA GLN A 38 1.01 8.53 -0.90
C GLN A 38 0.24 7.75 -1.96
N GLY A 39 -1.02 8.10 -2.15
CA GLY A 39 -1.94 7.41 -3.01
C GLY A 39 -2.10 8.07 -4.37
N LEU A 40 -3.35 8.10 -4.84
CA LEU A 40 -3.76 8.82 -6.04
C LEU A 40 -3.27 10.27 -5.96
N THR A 41 -2.49 10.64 -6.97
CA THR A 41 -1.79 11.93 -7.05
C THR A 41 -1.88 12.44 -8.48
N SER A 42 -2.09 13.74 -8.63
CA SER A 42 -2.08 14.46 -9.90
C SER A 42 -1.11 15.63 -9.87
N ALA A 43 -1.21 16.53 -10.85
CA ALA A 43 -0.47 17.78 -10.86
C ALA A 43 -0.82 18.69 -9.66
N THR A 44 -2.05 18.61 -9.14
CA THR A 44 -2.55 19.56 -8.13
C THR A 44 -3.18 18.89 -6.92
N THR A 45 -3.28 17.57 -6.91
CA THR A 45 -3.94 16.82 -5.84
C THR A 45 -3.09 15.66 -5.34
N THR A 46 -3.24 15.30 -4.07
CA THR A 46 -2.67 14.06 -3.51
C THR A 46 -3.52 13.56 -2.35
N GLU A 47 -3.73 12.25 -2.30
CA GLU A 47 -4.25 11.55 -1.12
C GLU A 47 -3.08 10.92 -0.31
N ILE A 48 -3.15 10.99 1.01
CA ILE A 48 -2.15 10.43 1.93
C ILE A 48 -2.85 9.67 3.04
N ASN A 49 -2.41 8.45 3.31
CA ASN A 49 -2.85 7.67 4.46
C ASN A 49 -1.68 7.47 5.43
N ILE A 50 -1.94 7.76 6.71
CA ILE A 50 -1.01 7.57 7.82
C ILE A 50 -1.64 6.56 8.77
N LEU A 51 -0.90 5.49 9.07
CA LEU A 51 -1.28 4.56 10.13
C LEU A 51 -1.08 5.24 11.49
N ILE A 52 -2.14 5.34 12.28
CA ILE A 52 -2.15 5.98 13.59
C ILE A 52 -2.71 5.04 14.65
N ASN A 53 -2.25 5.18 15.88
CA ASN A 53 -2.85 4.50 17.02
C ASN A 53 -4.00 5.36 17.58
N LYS A 54 -5.05 4.75 18.16
CA LYS A 54 -6.20 5.46 18.75
C LYS A 54 -5.82 6.50 19.79
N GLN A 55 -4.73 6.28 20.51
CA GLN A 55 -4.23 7.21 21.53
C GLN A 55 -3.36 8.34 20.93
N ASP A 56 -3.05 8.27 19.63
CA ASP A 56 -2.25 9.26 18.93
C ASP A 56 -3.13 10.18 18.08
N ASN A 57 -2.94 11.49 18.23
CA ASN A 57 -3.49 12.48 17.31
C ASN A 57 -2.37 13.35 16.74
N PRO A 58 -1.59 12.83 15.76
CA PRO A 58 -0.46 13.56 15.22
C PRO A 58 -0.92 14.77 14.41
N ILE A 59 -0.16 15.86 14.51
CA ILE A 59 -0.34 17.05 13.68
C ILE A 59 0.36 16.82 12.35
N VAL A 60 -0.35 17.03 11.25
CA VAL A 60 0.19 16.86 9.90
C VAL A 60 0.25 18.19 9.20
N SER A 61 1.37 18.47 8.55
CA SER A 61 1.57 19.67 7.74
C SER A 61 2.27 19.30 6.45
N LEU A 62 1.84 19.90 5.35
CA LEU A 62 2.50 19.79 4.05
C LEU A 62 3.10 21.16 3.73
N ILE A 63 4.41 21.22 3.51
CA ILE A 63 5.16 22.46 3.30
C ILE A 63 5.60 22.48 1.84
N ASP A 64 5.31 23.57 1.15
CA ASP A 64 5.85 23.84 -0.18
C ASP A 64 7.31 24.26 -0.06
N GLU A 65 8.24 23.50 -0.66
CA GLU A 65 9.68 23.75 -0.52
C GLU A 65 10.12 25.05 -1.19
N LYS A 66 9.37 25.56 -2.17
CA LYS A 66 9.73 26.81 -2.89
C LYS A 66 9.30 28.05 -2.13
N SER A 67 8.07 28.07 -1.63
CA SER A 67 7.51 29.23 -0.93
C SER A 67 7.70 29.16 0.59
N ASN A 68 8.06 27.98 1.12
CA ASN A 68 8.08 27.67 2.56
C ASN A 68 6.71 27.90 3.24
N SER A 69 5.62 27.81 2.48
CA SER A 69 4.26 27.96 2.99
C SER A 69 3.64 26.61 3.34
N ILE A 70 2.84 26.57 4.40
CA ILE A 70 2.04 25.40 4.75
C ILE A 70 0.82 25.36 3.82
N MET A 71 0.64 24.23 3.14
CA MET A 71 -0.52 23.98 2.27
C MET A 71 -1.77 23.77 3.11
N SER A 72 -2.87 24.39 2.70
CA SER A 72 -4.18 24.14 3.30
C SER A 72 -4.64 22.73 2.96
N MET A 73 -4.97 21.97 4.00
CA MET A 73 -5.54 20.64 3.87
C MET A 73 -7.00 20.74 3.44
N SER A 74 -7.36 20.06 2.35
CA SER A 74 -8.73 20.09 1.80
C SER A 74 -9.68 19.25 2.63
N SER A 75 -9.22 18.09 3.12
CA SER A 75 -9.94 17.29 4.10
C SER A 75 -8.99 16.41 4.92
N SER A 76 -9.41 16.06 6.13
CA SER A 76 -8.80 15.00 6.93
C SER A 76 -9.84 14.29 7.77
N ASN A 77 -9.77 12.97 7.78
CA ASN A 77 -10.64 12.13 8.58
C ASN A 77 -9.89 10.91 9.10
N ASP A 78 -10.27 10.46 10.29
CA ASP A 78 -9.69 9.26 10.90
C ASP A 78 -10.69 8.12 10.77
N TYR A 79 -10.19 6.95 10.40
CA TYR A 79 -10.99 5.74 10.27
C TYR A 79 -10.43 4.65 11.18
N PHE A 80 -11.28 4.19 12.10
CA PHE A 80 -10.97 3.10 13.03
C PHE A 80 -12.04 2.02 12.91
N ILE A 81 -11.66 0.80 13.28
CA ILE A 81 -12.59 -0.32 13.42
C ILE A 81 -12.65 -0.81 14.87
N GLU A 82 -13.73 -1.49 15.22
CA GLU A 82 -13.81 -2.25 16.46
C GLU A 82 -12.80 -3.42 16.44
N GLY A 83 -12.19 -3.72 17.59
CA GLY A 83 -11.22 -4.82 17.70
C GLY A 83 -9.79 -4.52 17.23
N SER A 84 -9.47 -3.27 16.86
CA SER A 84 -8.10 -2.83 16.61
C SER A 84 -7.79 -1.51 17.32
N GLU A 85 -6.58 -1.36 17.84
CA GLU A 85 -6.07 -0.09 18.39
C GLU A 85 -5.47 0.84 17.34
N TRP A 86 -5.44 0.39 16.09
CA TRP A 86 -4.88 1.12 14.97
C TRP A 86 -5.98 1.59 14.01
N GLY A 87 -5.77 2.79 13.47
CA GLY A 87 -6.63 3.44 12.48
C GLY A 87 -5.83 4.07 11.37
N ILE A 88 -6.54 4.63 10.40
CA ILE A 88 -5.94 5.35 9.28
C ILE A 88 -6.40 6.81 9.32
N LYS A 89 -5.44 7.73 9.44
CA LYS A 89 -5.65 9.16 9.17
C LYS A 89 -5.53 9.37 7.67
N ARG A 90 -6.64 9.74 7.04
CA ARG A 90 -6.73 10.03 5.60
C ARG A 90 -6.68 11.52 5.41
N ILE A 91 -5.87 11.96 4.45
CA ILE A 91 -5.61 13.36 4.20
C ILE A 91 -5.68 13.61 2.70
N TYR A 92 -6.34 14.69 2.32
CA TYR A 92 -6.43 15.13 0.94
C TYR A 92 -5.98 16.59 0.81
N PHE A 93 -5.13 16.84 -0.19
CA PHE A 93 -4.76 18.18 -0.63
C PHE A 93 -5.19 18.34 -2.08
N SER A 94 -5.82 19.47 -2.43
CA SER A 94 -6.39 19.71 -3.77
C SER A 94 -5.90 20.98 -4.47
N THR A 95 -5.01 21.74 -3.84
CA THR A 95 -4.50 23.03 -4.33
C THR A 95 -2.98 23.06 -4.41
N LEU A 96 -2.38 21.92 -4.77
CA LEU A 96 -0.94 21.81 -4.96
C LEU A 96 -0.50 22.42 -6.28
N THR A 97 0.77 22.82 -6.31
CA THR A 97 1.47 23.35 -7.48
C THR A 97 2.00 22.19 -8.31
N GLU A 98 1.80 22.29 -9.62
CA GLU A 98 2.30 21.30 -10.57
C GLU A 98 3.83 21.21 -10.53
N ASN A 99 4.32 19.97 -10.63
CA ASN A 99 5.75 19.67 -10.71
C ASN A 99 6.55 20.32 -9.56
N ASN A 100 6.04 20.20 -8.34
CA ASN A 100 6.57 20.86 -7.15
C ASN A 100 6.92 19.86 -6.05
N ASP A 101 7.99 20.17 -5.31
CA ASP A 101 8.45 19.38 -4.18
C ASP A 101 7.81 19.89 -2.88
N TYR A 102 7.42 18.94 -2.04
CA TYR A 102 6.81 19.21 -0.75
C TYR A 102 7.48 18.38 0.34
N THR A 103 7.51 18.93 1.56
CA THR A 103 7.80 18.15 2.77
C THR A 103 6.53 17.92 3.56
N LEU A 104 6.18 16.65 3.74
CA LEU A 104 5.17 16.22 4.71
C LEU A 104 5.84 16.07 6.07
N GLN A 105 5.36 16.80 7.07
CA GLN A 105 5.75 16.65 8.47
C GLN A 105 4.61 16.04 9.27
N VAL A 106 4.92 14.99 10.02
CA VAL A 106 4.01 14.35 10.98
C VAL A 106 4.60 14.50 12.38
N LYS A 107 4.00 15.38 13.18
CA LYS A 107 4.43 15.65 14.55
C LYS A 107 3.57 14.83 15.51
N SER A 108 4.21 13.89 16.21
CA SER A 108 3.60 13.09 17.26
C SER A 108 3.24 13.94 18.50
N THR A 109 2.41 13.36 19.36
CA THR A 109 2.00 13.92 20.66
C THR A 109 3.20 14.12 21.62
N THR A 110 4.25 13.31 21.48
CA THR A 110 5.49 13.40 22.28
C THR A 110 6.49 14.43 21.74
N GLY A 111 6.18 15.07 20.60
CA GLY A 111 7.02 16.08 19.97
C GLY A 111 8.01 15.54 18.93
N PHE A 112 8.12 14.22 18.76
CA PHE A 112 8.88 13.63 17.65
C PHE A 112 8.25 14.03 16.30
N ILE A 113 9.09 14.39 15.31
CA ILE A 113 8.69 14.80 13.96
C ILE A 113 9.25 13.81 12.95
N ASP A 114 8.38 13.16 12.17
CA ASP A 114 8.75 12.41 10.97
C ASP A 114 8.54 13.29 9.74
N SER A 115 9.60 13.51 8.97
CA SER A 115 9.56 14.28 7.72
C SER A 115 9.77 13.37 6.51
N ARG A 116 8.92 13.57 5.49
CA ARG A 116 8.97 12.88 4.19
C ARG A 116 9.00 13.90 3.06
N SER A 117 9.77 13.61 2.03
CA SER A 117 9.67 14.31 0.74
C SER A 117 8.58 13.67 -0.11
N LEU A 118 7.81 14.48 -0.83
CA LEU A 118 6.89 14.02 -1.87
C LEU A 118 6.85 15.05 -3.01
N ARG A 119 6.39 14.62 -4.18
CA ARG A 119 6.21 15.48 -5.36
C ARG A 119 4.82 15.27 -5.94
N THR A 120 4.23 16.32 -6.50
CA THR A 120 3.06 16.18 -7.39
C THR A 120 3.44 15.38 -8.65
N LEU A 121 2.45 14.74 -9.28
CA LEU A 121 2.66 13.83 -10.40
C LEU A 121 2.30 14.51 -11.73
N ASP A 122 3.30 14.70 -12.59
CA ASP A 122 3.07 15.09 -13.99
C ASP A 122 2.54 13.88 -14.78
N LEU A 123 1.21 13.84 -14.93
CA LEU A 123 0.51 12.79 -15.68
C LEU A 123 0.80 12.84 -17.19
N THR A 124 1.54 13.81 -17.70
CA THR A 124 1.92 13.93 -19.13
C THR A 124 3.38 13.57 -19.39
N LYS A 125 4.13 13.21 -18.33
CA LYS A 125 5.56 12.88 -18.42
C LYS A 125 5.82 11.82 -19.49
N LYS A 126 6.66 12.16 -20.47
CA LYS A 126 6.95 11.33 -21.65
C LYS A 126 7.77 10.06 -21.39
N LYS A 127 8.54 10.04 -20.30
CA LYS A 127 9.41 8.92 -19.91
C LYS A 127 9.22 8.64 -18.41
N PRO A 128 8.04 8.15 -18.01
CA PRO A 128 7.79 7.82 -16.62
C PRO A 128 8.58 6.57 -16.24
N ARG A 129 8.94 6.46 -14.96
CA ARG A 129 9.45 5.23 -14.36
C ARG A 129 8.36 4.66 -13.45
N ILE A 130 7.70 3.62 -13.93
CA ILE A 130 6.63 2.94 -13.18
C ILE A 130 7.20 1.64 -12.62
N ALA A 131 7.12 1.48 -11.30
CA ALA A 131 7.42 0.21 -10.65
C ALA A 131 6.14 -0.62 -10.50
N ILE A 132 6.21 -1.91 -10.80
CA ILE A 132 5.09 -2.84 -10.69
C ILE A 132 5.51 -3.94 -9.71
N LEU A 133 4.74 -4.12 -8.64
CA LEU A 133 5.13 -4.93 -7.49
C LEU A 133 3.96 -5.80 -7.02
N SER A 134 4.27 -6.97 -6.48
CA SER A 134 3.31 -7.87 -5.85
C SER A 134 4.01 -8.70 -4.77
N CYS A 135 3.23 -9.50 -4.03
CA CYS A 135 3.73 -10.55 -3.13
C CYS A 135 4.70 -10.02 -2.07
N MET A 136 4.24 -9.03 -1.30
CA MET A 136 4.99 -8.34 -0.26
C MET A 136 4.89 -9.08 1.10
N ASP A 137 5.29 -10.35 1.12
CA ASP A 137 5.22 -11.24 2.30
C ASP A 137 6.01 -10.69 3.49
N ASP A 138 5.31 -10.19 4.51
CA ASP A 138 5.85 -9.53 5.69
C ASP A 138 6.68 -10.44 6.61
N ASP A 139 6.71 -11.76 6.36
CA ASP A 139 7.65 -12.68 7.00
C ASP A 139 9.05 -12.68 6.33
N LYS A 140 9.20 -12.14 5.11
CA LYS A 140 10.47 -12.10 4.33
C LYS A 140 11.27 -10.82 4.52
N ILE A 141 11.46 -10.40 5.78
CA ILE A 141 12.00 -9.08 6.13
C ILE A 141 13.39 -8.81 5.49
N ASN A 142 14.27 -9.81 5.44
CA ASN A 142 15.63 -9.63 4.92
C ASN A 142 15.65 -9.45 3.40
N GLU A 143 14.89 -10.28 2.69
CA GLU A 143 14.74 -10.23 1.24
C GLU A 143 14.05 -8.92 0.84
N GLN A 144 12.98 -8.57 1.55
CA GLN A 144 12.27 -7.32 1.34
C GLN A 144 13.17 -6.10 1.49
N LYS A 145 14.04 -6.05 2.51
CA LYS A 145 14.96 -4.93 2.69
C LYS A 145 15.83 -4.68 1.46
N ILE A 146 16.36 -5.74 0.85
CA ILE A 146 17.17 -5.65 -0.37
C ILE A 146 16.31 -5.18 -1.55
N MET A 147 15.10 -5.75 -1.69
CA MET A 147 14.16 -5.37 -2.75
C MET A 147 13.75 -3.89 -2.67
N TRP A 148 13.42 -3.39 -1.48
CA TRP A 148 13.01 -2.01 -1.27
C TRP A 148 14.15 -1.03 -1.51
N GLN A 149 15.37 -1.34 -1.06
CA GLN A 149 16.55 -0.53 -1.39
C GLN A 149 16.79 -0.48 -2.90
N GLY A 150 16.69 -1.63 -3.57
CA GLY A 150 16.78 -1.74 -5.03
C GLY A 150 15.73 -0.85 -5.72
N LEU A 151 14.46 -0.97 -5.34
CA LEU A 151 13.37 -0.16 -5.87
C LEU A 151 13.63 1.34 -5.69
N MET A 152 13.97 1.77 -4.47
CA MET A 152 14.17 3.19 -4.17
C MET A 152 15.35 3.78 -4.95
N SER A 153 16.40 2.98 -5.19
CA SER A 153 17.54 3.40 -6.05
C SER A 153 17.11 3.68 -7.49
N GLN A 154 16.04 3.04 -7.97
CA GLN A 154 15.48 3.26 -9.30
C GLN A 154 14.67 4.55 -9.41
N SER A 155 14.41 5.29 -8.32
CA SER A 155 13.66 6.55 -8.33
C SER A 155 12.40 6.51 -9.20
N PRO A 156 11.46 5.58 -8.94
CA PRO A 156 10.21 5.53 -9.70
C PRO A 156 9.39 6.80 -9.49
N ASP A 157 8.63 7.18 -10.51
CA ASP A 157 7.64 8.24 -10.47
C ASP A 157 6.33 7.76 -9.85
N MET A 158 6.04 6.46 -9.99
CA MET A 158 4.82 5.83 -9.54
C MET A 158 5.02 4.35 -9.22
N ILE A 159 4.25 3.83 -8.28
CA ILE A 159 4.19 2.42 -7.92
C ILE A 159 2.79 1.88 -8.23
N PHE A 160 2.75 0.71 -8.84
CA PHE A 160 1.57 -0.13 -8.98
C PHE A 160 1.75 -1.38 -8.12
N LEU A 161 0.90 -1.53 -7.12
CA LEU A 161 0.80 -2.75 -6.32
C LEU A 161 -0.30 -3.61 -6.94
N ILE A 162 0.06 -4.75 -7.51
CA ILE A 162 -0.86 -5.55 -8.35
C ILE A 162 -1.39 -6.83 -7.67
N GLY A 163 -1.20 -6.94 -6.36
CA GLY A 163 -1.67 -8.09 -5.58
C GLY A 163 -0.71 -8.51 -4.47
N ASP A 164 -1.25 -9.21 -3.48
CA ASP A 164 -0.58 -9.78 -2.32
C ASP A 164 0.30 -8.77 -1.57
N GLN A 165 -0.24 -7.59 -1.32
CA GLN A 165 0.43 -6.58 -0.52
C GLN A 165 0.41 -6.94 0.96
N VAL A 166 -0.56 -7.76 1.37
CA VAL A 166 -0.69 -8.33 2.71
C VAL A 166 -1.04 -9.80 2.62
N TYR A 167 -0.28 -10.64 3.32
CA TYR A 167 -0.60 -12.04 3.51
C TYR A 167 -1.59 -12.20 4.68
N ALA A 168 -2.86 -11.86 4.46
CA ALA A 168 -3.83 -11.73 5.54
C ALA A 168 -4.23 -13.08 6.17
N ASP A 169 -4.11 -14.17 5.42
CA ASP A 169 -4.36 -15.54 5.88
C ASP A 169 -3.10 -16.27 6.33
N TRP A 170 -1.96 -15.58 6.44
CA TRP A 170 -0.71 -16.13 7.00
C TRP A 170 -0.13 -15.22 8.08
N LYS A 171 0.60 -15.83 9.02
CA LYS A 171 1.42 -15.12 10.00
C LYS A 171 2.50 -16.05 10.55
N ASP A 172 3.73 -15.55 10.68
CA ASP A 172 4.86 -16.29 11.26
C ASP A 172 5.09 -17.65 10.59
N GLY A 173 4.98 -17.70 9.25
CA GLY A 173 5.12 -18.90 8.43
C GLY A 173 3.99 -19.91 8.57
N LYS A 174 2.85 -19.54 9.16
CA LYS A 174 1.69 -20.41 9.37
C LYS A 174 0.42 -19.82 8.78
N LYS A 175 -0.36 -20.67 8.11
CA LYS A 175 -1.70 -20.34 7.66
C LYS A 175 -2.65 -20.15 8.86
N LEU A 176 -3.44 -19.10 8.84
CA LEU A 176 -4.49 -18.80 9.81
C LEU A 176 -5.77 -19.58 9.47
N SER A 177 -6.57 -19.88 10.48
CA SER A 177 -7.87 -20.54 10.28
C SER A 177 -8.86 -19.61 9.60
N THR A 178 -9.43 -20.05 8.48
CA THR A 178 -10.45 -19.33 7.69
C THR A 178 -11.87 -19.83 8.04
N PRO A 179 -12.92 -19.00 7.87
CA PRO A 179 -12.89 -17.62 7.38
C PRO A 179 -12.34 -16.65 8.44
N LEU A 180 -11.56 -15.67 7.98
CA LEU A 180 -11.09 -14.58 8.83
C LEU A 180 -12.23 -13.60 9.10
N THR A 181 -12.17 -12.95 10.26
CA THR A 181 -13.00 -11.78 10.58
C THR A 181 -12.33 -10.50 10.10
N ILE A 182 -13.12 -9.43 9.91
CA ILE A 182 -12.59 -8.11 9.50
C ILE A 182 -11.52 -7.57 10.45
N PRO A 183 -11.65 -7.65 11.79
CA PRO A 183 -10.58 -7.26 12.70
C PRO A 183 -9.29 -8.07 12.54
N GLN A 184 -9.37 -9.36 12.21
CA GLN A 184 -8.19 -10.17 11.96
C GLN A 184 -7.45 -9.72 10.69
N VAL A 185 -8.19 -9.52 9.59
CA VAL A 185 -7.59 -9.02 8.33
C VAL A 185 -7.01 -7.62 8.53
N TRP A 186 -7.74 -6.73 9.20
CA TRP A 186 -7.27 -5.38 9.51
C TRP A 186 -5.94 -5.40 10.27
N ASN A 187 -5.83 -6.23 11.32
CA ASN A 187 -4.60 -6.32 12.10
C ASN A 187 -3.44 -6.92 11.29
N ARG A 188 -3.70 -7.77 10.28
CA ARG A 188 -2.64 -8.21 9.35
C ARG A 188 -2.17 -7.09 8.43
N TYR A 189 -3.08 -6.24 7.94
CA TYR A 189 -2.70 -5.04 7.21
C TYR A 189 -1.87 -4.10 8.09
N VAL A 190 -2.25 -3.91 9.36
CA VAL A 190 -1.48 -3.13 10.33
C VAL A 190 -0.07 -3.71 10.50
N ASP A 191 0.06 -5.00 10.76
CA ASP A 191 1.34 -5.68 10.91
C ASP A 191 2.24 -5.44 9.69
N SER A 192 1.74 -5.69 8.47
CA SER A 192 2.52 -5.47 7.23
C SER A 192 2.88 -3.99 7.05
N ARG A 193 1.96 -3.07 7.33
CA ARG A 193 2.21 -1.61 7.31
C ARG A 193 3.32 -1.19 8.28
N LEU A 194 3.45 -1.88 9.40
CA LEU A 194 4.44 -1.58 10.44
C LEU A 194 5.84 -2.12 10.14
N VAL A 195 5.98 -3.14 9.29
CA VAL A 195 7.28 -3.77 9.03
C VAL A 195 7.86 -3.48 7.66
N ILE A 196 7.01 -3.33 6.63
CA ILE A 196 7.45 -3.14 5.24
C ILE A 196 8.10 -1.76 5.06
N ASP A 197 9.32 -1.75 4.51
CA ASP A 197 10.16 -0.55 4.39
C ASP A 197 9.59 0.49 3.42
N LEU A 198 8.79 0.08 2.42
CA LEU A 198 8.12 1.01 1.50
C LEU A 198 7.33 2.08 2.27
N TYR A 199 6.56 1.67 3.28
CA TYR A 199 5.74 2.57 4.09
C TYR A 199 6.55 3.45 5.05
N LYS A 200 7.86 3.17 5.17
CA LYS A 200 8.83 3.93 5.97
C LYS A 200 9.82 4.70 5.10
N SER A 201 9.60 4.78 3.78
CA SER A 201 10.49 5.50 2.86
C SER A 201 10.50 7.01 3.14
N LYS A 202 11.68 7.64 3.16
CA LYS A 202 11.82 9.11 3.29
C LYS A 202 11.33 9.87 2.06
N LYS A 203 11.19 9.19 0.93
CA LYS A 203 10.55 9.71 -0.28
C LYS A 203 9.25 8.95 -0.51
N LEU A 204 8.13 9.64 -0.38
CA LEU A 204 6.83 9.09 -0.78
C LEU A 204 6.74 9.11 -2.30
N ILE A 205 6.14 8.06 -2.84
CA ILE A 205 5.92 7.86 -4.27
C ILE A 205 4.43 7.56 -4.45
N PRO A 206 3.74 8.24 -5.38
CA PRO A 206 2.36 7.93 -5.72
C PRO A 206 2.15 6.44 -5.97
N THR A 207 1.21 5.84 -5.25
CA THR A 207 0.99 4.40 -5.27
C THR A 207 -0.48 4.09 -5.50
N LEU A 208 -0.78 3.27 -6.51
CA LEU A 208 -2.11 2.70 -6.74
C LEU A 208 -2.05 1.19 -6.53
N ALA A 209 -3.15 0.63 -6.01
CA ALA A 209 -3.21 -0.77 -5.62
C ALA A 209 -4.48 -1.46 -6.10
N ILE A 210 -4.34 -2.73 -6.46
CA ILE A 210 -5.44 -3.71 -6.54
C ILE A 210 -5.07 -4.93 -5.69
N TRP A 211 -6.04 -5.72 -5.27
CA TRP A 211 -5.78 -6.91 -4.46
C TRP A 211 -5.44 -8.16 -5.30
N ASP A 212 -4.95 -9.20 -4.64
CA ASP A 212 -5.05 -10.60 -5.07
C ASP A 212 -5.59 -11.46 -3.90
N ASP A 213 -5.47 -12.79 -3.92
CA ASP A 213 -6.18 -13.67 -2.97
C ASP A 213 -5.75 -13.49 -1.51
N HIS A 214 -4.47 -13.22 -1.25
CA HIS A 214 -4.01 -13.06 0.12
C HIS A 214 -4.55 -11.78 0.77
N ASP A 215 -4.66 -10.69 0.01
CA ASP A 215 -5.32 -9.46 0.47
C ASP A 215 -6.83 -9.66 0.65
N TYR A 216 -7.40 -10.54 -0.17
CA TYR A 216 -8.80 -10.98 -0.15
C TYR A 216 -9.10 -11.93 1.03
N GLY A 217 -8.11 -12.22 1.88
CA GLY A 217 -8.26 -12.92 3.14
C GLY A 217 -8.52 -14.42 3.03
N ILE A 218 -8.51 -14.97 1.81
CA ILE A 218 -8.71 -16.39 1.53
C ILE A 218 -7.83 -16.74 0.32
N ASN A 219 -6.78 -17.54 0.51
CA ASN A 219 -5.99 -18.10 -0.59
C ASN A 219 -6.89 -18.77 -1.63
N ASP A 220 -6.64 -18.49 -2.91
CA ASP A 220 -7.47 -18.88 -4.06
C ASP A 220 -8.95 -18.46 -3.95
N GLY A 221 -9.24 -17.42 -3.17
CA GLY A 221 -10.59 -16.93 -2.93
C GLY A 221 -11.31 -16.51 -4.21
N ASP A 222 -12.63 -16.57 -4.15
CA ASP A 222 -13.52 -16.35 -5.27
C ASP A 222 -14.77 -15.59 -4.82
N GLU A 223 -15.77 -15.45 -5.71
CA GLU A 223 -16.99 -14.70 -5.43
C GLU A 223 -17.79 -15.16 -4.20
N THR A 224 -17.54 -16.37 -3.68
CA THR A 224 -18.24 -16.96 -2.52
C THR A 224 -17.71 -16.48 -1.18
N ASN A 225 -16.65 -15.67 -1.14
CA ASN A 225 -16.15 -15.10 0.11
C ASN A 225 -17.24 -14.24 0.79
N PRO A 226 -17.73 -14.64 1.98
CA PRO A 226 -18.88 -14.01 2.61
C PRO A 226 -18.62 -12.58 3.10
N ILE A 227 -17.35 -12.19 3.25
CA ILE A 227 -16.95 -10.86 3.77
C ILE A 227 -16.37 -9.94 2.69
N LYS A 228 -16.48 -10.27 1.40
CA LYS A 228 -15.83 -9.55 0.30
C LYS A 228 -16.14 -8.05 0.22
N GLU A 229 -17.38 -7.66 0.51
CA GLU A 229 -17.78 -6.24 0.47
C GLU A 229 -17.15 -5.44 1.63
N ASP A 230 -16.99 -6.06 2.80
CA ASP A 230 -16.32 -5.42 3.93
C ASP A 230 -14.80 -5.40 3.73
N LEU A 231 -14.23 -6.44 3.11
CA LEU A 231 -12.83 -6.43 2.65
C LEU A 231 -12.56 -5.33 1.63
N LYS A 232 -13.48 -5.07 0.69
CA LYS A 232 -13.35 -3.96 -0.26
C LYS A 232 -13.27 -2.61 0.46
N LYS A 233 -14.11 -2.37 1.48
CA LYS A 233 -14.07 -1.15 2.30
C LYS A 233 -12.76 -1.06 3.09
N LEU A 234 -12.29 -2.18 3.65
CA LEU A 234 -11.01 -2.27 4.34
C LEU A 234 -9.85 -1.94 3.41
N PHE A 235 -9.82 -2.51 2.21
CA PHE A 235 -8.77 -2.28 1.20
C PHE A 235 -8.64 -0.79 0.87
N TYR A 236 -9.76 -0.12 0.54
CA TYR A 236 -9.78 1.33 0.28
C TYR A 236 -9.48 2.18 1.51
N SER A 237 -9.52 1.61 2.71
CA SER A 237 -9.08 2.29 3.93
C SER A 237 -7.56 2.37 4.02
N PHE A 238 -6.83 1.37 3.51
CA PHE A 238 -5.36 1.34 3.54
C PHE A 238 -4.72 1.98 2.30
N TYR A 239 -5.34 1.83 1.13
CA TYR A 239 -4.83 2.36 -0.14
C TYR A 239 -5.62 3.62 -0.57
N PRO A 240 -5.02 4.82 -0.51
CA PRO A 240 -5.71 6.07 -0.81
C PRO A 240 -5.89 6.25 -2.32
N GLN A 241 -7.03 5.83 -2.86
CA GLN A 241 -7.38 6.00 -4.27
C GLN A 241 -8.89 6.23 -4.43
N ASN A 242 -9.38 7.23 -3.69
CA ASN A 242 -10.79 7.42 -3.47
C ASN A 242 -11.44 8.39 -4.44
N GLU A 243 -10.72 9.44 -4.84
CA GLU A 243 -11.25 10.55 -5.63
C GLU A 243 -11.36 10.19 -7.11
N GLU A 244 -12.58 10.20 -7.65
CA GLU A 244 -12.79 10.06 -9.10
C GLU A 244 -12.44 11.35 -9.84
N SER A 245 -11.94 11.20 -11.07
CA SER A 245 -11.46 12.31 -11.88
C SER A 245 -11.46 11.95 -13.36
N ALA A 246 -11.06 12.91 -14.21
CA ALA A 246 -10.89 12.67 -15.64
C ALA A 246 -9.78 11.64 -15.98
N PHE A 247 -8.90 11.32 -15.02
CA PHE A 247 -7.78 10.40 -15.20
C PHE A 247 -7.86 9.16 -14.30
N PHE A 248 -8.83 9.06 -13.40
CA PHE A 248 -9.00 7.90 -12.53
C PHE A 248 -10.49 7.64 -12.31
N SER A 249 -10.94 6.41 -12.59
CA SER A 249 -12.32 5.99 -12.36
C SER A 249 -12.37 4.58 -11.78
N LYS A 250 -13.28 4.37 -10.83
CA LYS A 250 -13.47 3.08 -10.17
C LYS A 250 -14.31 2.16 -11.05
N GLY A 251 -14.00 0.86 -11.01
CA GLY A 251 -14.76 -0.19 -11.67
C GLY A 251 -15.42 -1.15 -10.65
N PRO A 252 -15.96 -2.28 -11.14
CA PRO A 252 -16.50 -3.34 -10.29
C PRO A 252 -15.45 -3.88 -9.29
N GLY A 253 -15.87 -4.24 -8.08
CA GLY A 253 -14.94 -4.73 -7.05
C GLY A 253 -13.91 -3.66 -6.66
N VAL A 254 -12.62 -4.00 -6.69
CA VAL A 254 -11.50 -3.04 -6.52
C VAL A 254 -10.82 -2.65 -7.84
N SER A 255 -11.41 -3.01 -8.99
CA SER A 255 -10.88 -2.60 -10.30
C SER A 255 -10.94 -1.08 -10.48
N PHE A 256 -10.06 -0.57 -11.35
CA PHE A 256 -10.07 0.84 -11.73
C PHE A 256 -9.39 1.05 -13.09
N HIS A 257 -9.70 2.18 -13.71
CA HIS A 257 -9.00 2.71 -14.87
C HIS A 257 -8.19 3.93 -14.45
N PHE A 258 -6.94 3.99 -14.91
CA PHE A 258 -6.05 5.12 -14.70
C PHE A 258 -5.44 5.57 -16.03
N LYS A 259 -5.57 6.85 -16.36
CA LYS A 259 -5.05 7.45 -17.59
C LYS A 259 -3.90 8.39 -17.23
N ALA A 260 -2.69 7.98 -17.56
CA ALA A 260 -1.49 8.77 -17.35
C ALA A 260 -0.43 8.44 -18.38
N PHE A 261 0.49 9.38 -18.56
CA PHE A 261 1.68 9.27 -19.39
C PHE A 261 1.41 8.97 -20.87
N GLU A 262 0.22 9.31 -21.37
CA GLU A 262 -0.29 8.92 -22.71
C GLU A 262 -0.65 7.43 -22.83
N GLN A 263 -0.87 6.75 -21.70
CA GLN A 263 -1.37 5.38 -21.62
C GLN A 263 -2.72 5.31 -20.87
N ASN A 264 -3.45 4.22 -21.13
CA ASN A 264 -4.56 3.77 -20.29
C ASN A 264 -4.11 2.49 -19.56
N PHE A 265 -4.23 2.51 -18.25
CA PHE A 265 -3.98 1.37 -17.38
C PHE A 265 -5.31 0.85 -16.86
N TYR A 266 -5.54 -0.46 -17.01
CA TYR A 266 -6.73 -1.14 -16.52
C TYR A 266 -6.31 -2.15 -15.47
N PHE A 267 -6.74 -1.94 -14.24
CA PHE A 267 -6.50 -2.84 -13.12
C PHE A 267 -7.77 -3.64 -12.90
N LEU A 268 -7.67 -4.96 -12.97
CA LEU A 268 -8.83 -5.86 -12.96
C LEU A 268 -8.89 -6.66 -11.67
N ASP A 269 -10.08 -6.75 -11.10
CA ASP A 269 -10.35 -7.54 -9.90
C ASP A 269 -10.56 -9.00 -10.31
N ASN A 270 -9.60 -9.86 -9.99
CA ASN A 270 -9.58 -11.28 -10.32
C ASN A 270 -10.12 -12.18 -9.17
N ARG A 271 -10.74 -11.59 -8.13
CA ARG A 271 -11.27 -12.31 -6.97
C ARG A 271 -12.78 -12.13 -6.80
N SER A 272 -13.27 -10.89 -6.75
CA SER A 272 -14.68 -10.55 -6.46
C SER A 272 -15.72 -11.31 -7.30
N PHE A 273 -15.37 -11.58 -8.55
CA PHE A 273 -16.23 -12.13 -9.60
C PHE A 273 -15.69 -13.44 -10.18
N ARG A 274 -14.61 -13.97 -9.62
CA ARG A 274 -14.09 -15.28 -10.03
C ARG A 274 -15.13 -16.32 -9.64
N SER A 275 -15.56 -17.15 -10.58
CA SER A 275 -16.41 -18.30 -10.25
C SER A 275 -15.62 -19.33 -9.45
N PRO A 276 -16.27 -20.09 -8.56
CA PRO A 276 -15.61 -21.16 -7.83
C PRO A 276 -14.89 -22.12 -8.76
N ASN A 277 -13.72 -22.60 -8.32
CA ASN A 277 -13.06 -23.70 -9.01
C ASN A 277 -13.99 -24.91 -8.98
N LEU A 278 -14.71 -25.15 -10.07
CA LEU A 278 -15.34 -26.44 -10.34
C LEU A 278 -14.18 -27.40 -10.51
N GLY A 279 -13.77 -28.04 -9.41
CA GLY A 279 -12.59 -28.90 -9.38
C GLY A 279 -12.59 -29.74 -10.64
N LEU A 280 -11.52 -29.64 -11.44
CA LEU A 280 -11.34 -30.54 -12.57
C LEU A 280 -11.47 -31.93 -11.96
N VAL A 281 -12.59 -32.60 -12.22
CA VAL A 281 -12.76 -34.00 -11.91
C VAL A 281 -11.59 -34.64 -12.62
N LYS A 282 -10.58 -35.08 -11.86
CA LYS A 282 -9.48 -35.87 -12.38
C LYS A 282 -10.15 -37.09 -13.01
N LYS A 283 -10.33 -37.06 -14.33
CA LYS A 283 -10.67 -38.24 -15.11
C LYS A 283 -9.46 -39.16 -15.15
#